data_AF-A0A2G2KFV7-F1
#
_entry.id   AF-A0A2G2KFV7-F1
#
_cell.length_a   1.000
_cell.length_b   1.000
_cell.length_c   1.000
_cell.angle_alpha   90.00
_cell.angle_beta   90.00
_cell.angle_gamma   90.00
#
_symmetry.space_group_name_H-M   'P 1'
#
loop_
_entity.id
_entity.type
_entity.pdbx_description
1 polymer ?
#
loop_
_entity_poly.entity_id
_entity_poly.type
_entity_poly.pdbx_seq_one_letter_code
_entity_poly.pdbx_strand_id
1 'polypeptide(L)'
;MKNVLKQILAYLIWIVVALLLGIGYMRILLGPAGEPSSTGFMHLLNLMSNLVLVYVGLIGGSVIALLFIPIDVFYLKKKLKLNKKSTVIRFILLLVIAIVVGVTHYILEKVVDVI
;
A
#
# COMPACT_ATOMS: atom_id res chain seq x y z
N MET A 1 8.91 -28.42 4.19
CA MET A 1 8.21 -27.61 3.17
C MET A 1 6.89 -26.98 3.63
N LYS A 2 5.95 -27.72 4.26
CA LYS A 2 4.61 -27.18 4.63
C LYS A 2 4.63 -25.87 5.45
N ASN A 3 5.57 -25.74 6.40
CA ASN A 3 5.67 -24.54 7.25
C ASN A 3 6.20 -23.29 6.52
N VAL A 4 7.09 -23.48 5.54
CA VAL A 4 7.65 -22.38 4.74
C VAL A 4 6.59 -21.86 3.77
N LEU A 5 5.86 -22.76 3.09
CA LEU A 5 4.77 -22.39 2.18
C LEU A 5 3.68 -21.58 2.90
N LYS A 6 3.28 -22.01 4.10
CA LYS A 6 2.30 -21.27 4.92
C LYS A 6 2.79 -19.88 5.30
N GLN A 7 4.08 -19.73 5.57
CA GLN A 7 4.68 -18.44 5.87
C GLN A 7 4.72 -17.52 4.64
N ILE A 8 5.08 -18.06 3.46
CA ILE A 8 5.06 -17.30 2.20
C ILE A 8 3.64 -16.82 1.90
N LEU A 9 2.64 -17.69 1.98
CA LEU A 9 1.24 -17.31 1.77
C LEU A 9 0.77 -16.23 2.75
N ALA A 10 1.18 -16.32 4.01
CA ALA A 10 0.85 -15.29 5.00
C ALA A 10 1.45 -13.93 4.64
N TYR A 11 2.72 -13.87 4.20
CA TYR A 11 3.32 -12.61 3.76
C TYR A 11 2.74 -12.10 2.44
N LEU A 12 2.31 -13.00 1.55
CA LEU A 12 1.62 -12.61 0.32
C LEU A 12 0.32 -11.86 0.64
N ILE A 13 -0.43 -12.32 1.66
CA ILE A 13 -1.61 -11.58 2.16
C ILE A 13 -1.21 -10.19 2.65
N TRP A 14 -0.14 -10.07 3.45
CA TRP A 14 0.33 -8.76 3.93
C TRP A 14 0.78 -7.83 2.81
N ILE A 15 1.41 -8.36 1.77
CA ILE A 15 1.78 -7.60 0.57
C ILE A 15 0.51 -7.09 -0.12
N VAL A 16 -0.48 -7.94 -0.33
CA VAL A 16 -1.76 -7.52 -0.94
C VAL A 16 -2.42 -6.41 -0.12
N VAL A 17 -2.44 -6.53 1.21
CA VAL A 17 -2.99 -5.48 2.09
C VAL A 17 -2.19 -4.17 1.95
N ALA A 18 -0.85 -4.24 1.88
CA ALA A 18 0.00 -3.06 1.67
C ALA A 18 -0.25 -2.40 0.30
N LEU A 19 -0.41 -3.20 -0.77
CA LEU A 19 -0.75 -2.71 -2.11
C LEU A 19 -2.11 -2.01 -2.12
N LEU A 20 -3.12 -2.60 -1.47
CA LEU A 20 -4.45 -1.98 -1.34
C LEU A 20 -4.38 -0.67 -0.55
N LEU A 21 -3.55 -0.58 0.49
CA LEU A 21 -3.32 0.67 1.22
C LEU A 21 -2.67 1.74 0.34
N GLY A 22 -1.67 1.39 -0.48
CA GLY A 22 -1.03 2.30 -1.42
C GLY A 22 -2.00 2.84 -2.49
N ILE A 23 -2.78 1.95 -3.09
CA ILE A 23 -3.85 2.31 -4.05
C ILE A 23 -4.91 3.17 -3.37
N GLY A 24 -5.33 2.80 -2.16
CA GLY A 24 -6.31 3.55 -1.38
C GLY A 24 -5.85 4.97 -1.06
N TYR A 25 -4.59 5.14 -0.64
CA TYR A 25 -3.98 6.45 -0.43
C TYR A 25 -4.00 7.28 -1.73
N MET A 26 -3.58 6.72 -2.86
CA MET A 26 -3.60 7.44 -4.13
C MET A 26 -5.03 7.80 -4.58
N ARG A 27 -6.02 6.96 -4.29
CA ARG A 27 -7.42 7.29 -4.56
C ARG A 27 -7.93 8.46 -3.72
N ILE A 28 -7.49 8.58 -2.47
CA ILE A 28 -7.82 9.71 -1.61
C ILE A 28 -7.13 10.98 -2.13
N LEU A 29 -5.88 10.88 -2.56
CA LEU A 29 -5.08 12.02 -3.04
C LEU A 29 -5.58 12.55 -4.38
N LEU A 30 -5.83 11.67 -5.35
CA LEU A 30 -6.26 12.04 -6.71
C LEU A 30 -7.77 12.29 -6.82
N GLY A 31 -8.56 11.81 -5.86
CA GLY A 31 -10.01 11.92 -5.87
C GLY A 31 -10.70 10.97 -6.87
N PRO A 32 -12.03 11.08 -7.00
CA PRO A 32 -12.77 10.31 -7.99
C PRO A 32 -12.39 10.75 -9.41
N ALA A 33 -12.25 9.77 -10.30
CA ALA A 33 -12.18 10.05 -11.74
C ALA A 33 -13.47 10.76 -12.18
N GLY A 34 -13.36 11.67 -13.15
CA GLY A 34 -14.50 12.42 -13.69
C GLY A 34 -15.59 11.50 -14.24
N GLU A 35 -16.80 12.03 -14.46
CA GLU A 35 -17.96 11.24 -14.88
C GLU A 35 -17.63 10.35 -16.09
N PRO A 36 -18.11 9.09 -16.10
CA PRO A 36 -17.86 8.18 -17.20
C PRO A 36 -18.60 8.65 -18.46
N SER A 37 -17.90 9.39 -19.32
CA SER A 37 -18.37 9.71 -20.66
C SER A 37 -18.42 8.43 -21.51
N SER A 38 -19.57 8.15 -22.12
CA SER A 38 -19.86 6.89 -22.81
C SER A 38 -19.17 6.72 -24.17
N THR A 39 -18.53 7.76 -24.73
CA THR A 39 -17.80 7.68 -26.01
C THR A 39 -16.74 8.78 -26.16
N GLY A 40 -15.60 8.45 -26.78
CA GLY A 40 -14.58 9.42 -27.23
C GLY A 40 -13.32 9.57 -26.36
N PHE A 41 -12.53 10.62 -26.64
CA PHE A 41 -11.23 10.91 -26.02
C PHE A 41 -11.28 11.03 -24.49
N MET A 42 -12.40 11.51 -23.91
CA MET A 42 -12.59 11.55 -22.46
C MET A 42 -12.62 10.17 -21.80
N HIS A 43 -13.10 9.13 -22.50
CA HIS A 43 -13.05 7.75 -22.00
C HIS A 43 -11.60 7.25 -21.86
N LEU A 44 -10.75 7.59 -22.82
CA LEU A 44 -9.32 7.26 -22.77
C LEU A 44 -8.62 8.00 -21.62
N LEU A 45 -8.94 9.27 -21.37
CA LEU A 45 -8.39 10.03 -20.24
C LEU A 45 -8.81 9.44 -18.89
N ASN A 46 -10.07 9.02 -18.73
CA ASN A 46 -10.53 8.34 -17.52
C ASN A 46 -9.81 7.00 -17.31
N LEU A 47 -9.57 6.25 -18.39
CA LEU A 47 -8.81 5.00 -18.32
C LEU A 47 -7.34 5.24 -17.94
N MET A 48 -6.70 6.26 -18.52
CA MET A 48 -5.34 6.67 -18.16
C MET A 48 -5.24 7.14 -16.71
N SER A 49 -6.21 7.91 -16.21
CA SER A 49 -6.25 8.35 -14.81
C SER A 49 -6.32 7.16 -13.85
N ASN A 50 -7.16 6.17 -14.14
CA ASN A 50 -7.21 4.94 -13.34
C ASN A 50 -5.93 4.12 -13.42
N LEU A 51 -5.28 4.06 -14.60
CA LEU A 51 -3.98 3.38 -14.76
C LEU A 51 -2.87 4.06 -13.96
N VAL A 52 -2.81 5.39 -13.98
CA VAL A 52 -1.84 6.17 -13.18
C VAL A 52 -2.07 5.93 -11.70
N LEU A 53 -3.33 5.96 -11.26
CA LEU A 53 -3.71 5.67 -9.88
C LEU A 53 -3.21 4.30 -9.43
N VAL A 54 -3.47 3.26 -10.24
CA VAL A 54 -3.05 1.90 -9.91
C VAL A 54 -1.52 1.80 -9.94
N TYR A 55 -0.86 2.34 -10.94
CA TYR A 55 0.59 2.26 -11.07
C TYR A 55 1.31 2.93 -9.89
N VAL A 56 0.98 4.19 -9.59
CA VAL A 56 1.60 4.91 -8.46
C VAL A 56 1.19 4.29 -7.12
N GLY A 57 -0.07 3.84 -7.01
CA GLY A 57 -0.56 3.13 -5.82
C GLY A 57 0.19 1.82 -5.56
N LEU A 58 0.50 1.05 -6.60
CA LEU A 58 1.30 -0.17 -6.50
C LEU A 58 2.75 0.12 -6.10
N ILE A 59 3.34 1.20 -6.60
CA ILE A 59 4.69 1.64 -6.17
C ILE A 59 4.67 1.98 -4.68
N GLY A 60 3.73 2.85 -4.25
CA GLY A 60 3.58 3.22 -2.84
C GLY A 60 3.33 2.02 -1.93
N GLY A 61 2.45 1.12 -2.34
CA GLY A 61 2.17 -0.12 -1.62
C GLY A 61 3.37 -1.08 -1.54
N SER A 62 4.19 -1.11 -2.59
CA SER A 62 5.43 -1.90 -2.61
C SER A 62 6.47 -1.35 -1.63
N VAL A 63 6.60 -0.01 -1.52
CA VAL A 63 7.44 0.64 -0.51
C VAL A 63 6.96 0.30 0.90
N ILE A 64 5.65 0.37 1.15
CA ILE A 64 5.06 -0.01 2.44
C ILE A 64 5.37 -1.48 2.77
N ALA A 65 5.21 -2.40 1.81
CA ALA A 65 5.53 -3.81 2.00
C ALA A 65 7.02 -4.04 2.28
N LEU A 66 7.90 -3.34 1.55
CA LEU A 66 9.36 -3.40 1.72
C LEU A 66 9.81 -2.96 3.11
N LEU A 67 9.13 -1.98 3.71
CA LEU A 67 9.42 -1.54 5.08
C LEU A 67 8.81 -2.49 6.12
N PHE A 68 7.57 -2.93 5.91
CA PHE A 68 6.84 -3.75 6.86
C PHE A 68 7.44 -5.16 7.03
N ILE A 69 7.79 -5.83 5.91
CA ILE A 69 8.22 -7.24 5.94
C ILE A 69 9.49 -7.43 6.80
N PRO A 70 10.59 -6.66 6.63
CA PRO A 70 11.76 -6.78 7.47
C PRO A 70 11.45 -6.55 8.96
N ILE A 71 10.66 -5.51 9.28
CA ILE A 71 10.28 -5.21 10.66
C ILE A 71 9.50 -6.38 11.26
N ASP A 72 8.57 -6.98 10.50
CA ASP A 72 7.83 -8.13 10.98
C ASP A 72 8.71 -9.37 11.18
N VAL A 73 9.55 -9.69 10.19
CA VAL A 73 10.39 -10.90 10.20
C VAL A 73 11.45 -10.84 11.31
N PHE A 74 12.14 -9.71 11.46
CA PHE A 74 13.26 -9.59 12.40
C PHE A 74 12.80 -9.24 13.82
N TYR A 75 11.78 -8.40 13.97
CA TYR A 75 11.35 -7.87 15.27
C TYR A 75 10.04 -8.48 15.77
N LEU A 76 8.92 -8.26 15.07
CA LEU A 76 7.59 -8.64 15.60
C LEU A 76 7.44 -10.15 15.74
N LYS A 77 7.95 -10.94 14.79
CA LYS A 77 7.84 -12.40 14.83
C LYS A 77 8.47 -13.01 16.10
N LYS A 78 9.58 -12.44 16.56
CA LYS A 78 10.24 -12.86 17.82
C LYS A 78 9.48 -12.32 19.04
N LYS A 79 9.12 -11.03 19.02
CA LYS A 79 8.53 -10.34 20.16
C LYS A 79 7.08 -10.75 20.45
N LEU A 80 6.31 -11.16 19.43
CA LEU A 80 4.88 -11.44 19.52
C LEU A 80 4.52 -12.94 19.49
N LYS A 81 5.51 -13.84 19.60
CA LYS A 81 5.33 -15.29 19.46
C LYS A 81 4.23 -15.88 20.35
N LEU A 82 4.02 -15.33 21.55
CA LEU A 82 3.02 -15.79 22.52
C LEU A 82 1.80 -14.86 22.64
N ASN A 83 1.75 -13.78 21.86
CA ASN A 83 0.72 -12.76 22.01
C ASN A 83 -0.50 -13.07 21.14
N LYS A 84 -1.65 -13.33 21.77
CA LYS A 84 -2.93 -13.59 21.09
C LYS A 84 -3.38 -12.44 20.18
N LYS A 85 -2.92 -11.21 20.43
CA LYS A 85 -3.22 -10.02 19.63
C LYS A 85 -2.17 -9.72 18.55
N SER A 86 -1.28 -10.66 18.24
CA SER A 86 -0.16 -10.43 17.29
C SER A 86 -0.61 -9.90 15.93
N THR A 87 -1.75 -10.35 15.40
CA THR A 87 -2.26 -9.90 14.10
C THR A 87 -2.71 -8.43 14.14
N VAL A 88 -3.37 -8.01 15.22
CA VAL A 88 -3.83 -6.63 15.39
C VAL A 88 -2.64 -5.68 15.49
N ILE A 89 -1.61 -6.07 16.25
CA ILE A 89 -0.39 -5.26 16.39
C ILE A 89 0.32 -5.09 15.04
N ARG A 90 0.39 -6.17 14.23
CA ARG A 90 0.94 -6.12 12.87
C ARG A 90 0.15 -5.18 11.96
N PHE A 91 -1.17 -5.25 12.04
CA PHE A 91 -2.05 -4.38 11.25
C PHE A 91 -1.88 -2.91 11.64
N ILE A 92 -1.83 -2.59 12.94
CA ILE A 92 -1.58 -1.23 13.42
C ILE A 92 -0.21 -0.73 12.92
N LEU A 93 0.83 -1.55 13.02
CA LEU A 93 2.16 -1.19 12.51
C LEU A 93 2.12 -0.90 11.00
N LEU A 94 1.45 -1.74 10.21
CA LEU A 94 1.29 -1.54 8.78
C LEU A 94 0.59 -0.21 8.48
N LEU A 95 -0.47 0.14 9.22
CA LEU A 95 -1.16 1.42 9.09
C LEU A 95 -0.25 2.59 9.42
N VAL A 96 0.53 2.50 10.50
CA VAL A 96 1.50 3.55 10.87
C VAL A 96 2.53 3.75 9.75
N ILE A 97 3.08 2.68 9.18
CA ILE A 97 4.01 2.76 8.05
C ILE A 97 3.32 3.39 6.83
N ALA A 98 2.09 2.99 6.52
CA ALA A 98 1.34 3.55 5.40
C ALA A 98 1.10 5.06 5.55
N ILE A 99 0.77 5.52 6.76
CA ILE A 99 0.60 6.95 7.07
C ILE A 99 1.94 7.68 6.87
N VAL A 100 3.04 7.17 7.42
CA VAL A 100 4.36 7.80 7.28
C VAL A 100 4.78 7.90 5.81
N VAL A 101 4.62 6.83 5.03
CA VAL A 101 4.95 6.82 3.60
C VAL A 101 4.05 7.80 2.83
N GLY A 102 2.75 7.81 3.10
CA GLY A 102 1.79 8.71 2.44
C GLY A 102 2.03 10.19 2.79
N VAL A 103 2.37 10.51 4.04
CA VAL A 103 2.75 11.87 4.45
C VAL A 103 4.04 12.29 3.78
N THR A 104 5.05 11.40 3.75
CA THR A 104 6.33 11.66 3.09
C THR A 104 6.12 11.94 1.60
N HIS A 105 5.35 11.09 0.91
CA HIS A 105 4.98 11.27 -0.49
C HIS A 105 4.26 12.61 -0.72
N TYR A 106 3.30 12.97 0.13
CA TYR A 106 2.59 14.25 0.03
C TYR A 106 3.53 15.46 0.21
N ILE A 107 4.46 15.40 1.16
CA ILE A 107 5.44 16.47 1.39
C ILE A 107 6.39 16.59 0.19
N LEU A 108 6.89 15.47 -0.33
CA LEU A 108 7.75 15.45 -1.52
C LEU A 108 7.06 16.10 -2.72
N GLU A 109 5.80 15.75 -2.96
CA GLU A 109 4.96 16.34 -4.01
C GLU A 109 4.75 17.84 -3.79
N LYS A 110 4.36 18.26 -2.59
CA LYS A 110 3.90 19.65 -2.34
C LYS A 110 4.99 20.65 -1.99
N VAL A 111 6.12 20.21 -1.43
CA VAL A 111 7.17 21.09 -0.93
C VAL A 111 8.36 21.13 -1.87
N VAL A 112 8.69 20.01 -2.51
CA VAL A 112 9.91 19.89 -3.30
C VAL A 112 9.61 20.02 -4.81
N ASP A 113 8.33 19.99 -5.21
CA ASP A 113 7.89 20.15 -6.61
C ASP A 113 8.67 19.22 -7.56
N VAL A 114 8.91 17.98 -7.10
CA VAL A 114 9.77 17.00 -7.80
C VAL A 114 9.02 16.36 -8.98
N ILE A 115 7.69 16.50 -9.06
CA ILE A 115 6.82 15.92 -10.08
C ILE A 115 5.86 16.98 -10.61
#